data_AF-A0A656JIG9-F1
#
_entry.id   AF-A0A656JIG9-F1
#
_cell.length_a   1.000
_cell.length_b   1.000
_cell.length_c   1.000
_cell.angle_alpha   90.00
_cell.angle_beta   90.00
_cell.angle_gamma   90.00
#
_symmetry.space_group_name_H-M   'P 1'
#
loop_
_entity.id
_entity.type
_entity.pdbx_description
1 polymer ?
#
loop_
_entity_poly.entity_id
_entity_poly.type
_entity_poly.pdbx_seq_one_letter_code
_entity_poly.pdbx_strand_id
1 'polypeptide(L)'
;NTRSMMVDSELNICHEHADITQQLRRRLWNLHTNNLGAQDEPDMAFTAWEDIIKRNKDFSMKKQTPYAPLIEFFYDKATMADFD
;
A
#
# COMPACT_ATOMS: atom_id res chain seq x y z
N ASN A 1 -3.45 -4.93 -11.97
CA ASN A 1 -3.84 -6.37 -12.13
C ASN A 1 -3.62 -6.76 -13.59
N THR A 2 -3.84 -8.01 -14.01
CA THR A 2 -3.64 -8.44 -15.42
C THR A 2 -4.39 -7.58 -16.41
N ARG A 3 -5.60 -7.13 -16.03
CA ARG A 3 -6.42 -6.25 -16.86
C ARG A 3 -5.72 -4.92 -17.17
N SER A 4 -5.21 -4.24 -16.15
CA SER A 4 -4.43 -3.00 -16.29
C SER A 4 -3.09 -3.16 -17.02
N MET A 5 -2.42 -4.29 -16.79
CA MET A 5 -1.06 -4.50 -17.30
C MET A 5 -1.04 -5.06 -18.73
N MET A 6 -2.13 -5.69 -19.21
CA MET A 6 -2.12 -6.49 -20.44
C MET A 6 -3.38 -6.39 -21.30
N VAL A 7 -4.54 -5.97 -20.78
CA VAL A 7 -5.83 -6.07 -21.50
C VAL A 7 -6.39 -4.71 -21.88
N ASP A 8 -6.52 -3.80 -20.91
CA ASP A 8 -7.11 -2.46 -21.11
C ASP A 8 -6.03 -1.45 -21.53
N SER A 9 -6.41 -0.46 -22.34
CA SER A 9 -5.54 0.67 -22.67
C SER A 9 -5.37 1.59 -21.46
N GLU A 10 -4.18 1.58 -20.85
CA GLU A 10 -3.79 2.48 -19.76
C GLU A 10 -2.62 3.40 -20.17
N LEU A 11 -2.54 4.58 -19.55
CA LEU A 11 -1.43 5.52 -19.71
C LEU A 11 -0.72 5.72 -18.37
N ASN A 12 0.58 5.49 -18.35
CA ASN A 12 1.43 5.73 -17.18
C ASN A 12 2.52 6.76 -17.51
N ILE A 13 2.91 7.58 -16.54
CA ILE A 13 4.01 8.53 -16.63
C ILE A 13 5.05 8.14 -15.58
N CYS A 14 6.31 8.00 -16.00
CA CYS A 14 7.44 7.72 -15.12
C CYS A 14 8.38 8.93 -15.07
N HIS A 15 8.81 9.32 -13.87
CA HIS A 15 9.75 10.42 -13.67
C HIS A 15 10.61 10.18 -12.43
N GLU A 16 11.91 10.46 -12.54
CA GLU A 16 12.93 10.07 -11.54
C GLU A 16 13.33 11.17 -10.56
N HIS A 17 12.61 12.29 -10.53
CA HIS A 17 12.98 13.44 -9.70
C HIS A 17 12.73 13.17 -8.20
N ALA A 18 13.78 12.70 -7.54
CA ALA A 18 13.79 12.22 -6.16
C ALA A 18 13.21 13.22 -5.16
N ASP A 19 13.49 14.52 -5.33
CA ASP A 19 12.99 15.56 -4.42
C ASP A 19 11.47 15.63 -4.39
N ILE A 20 10.82 15.43 -5.54
CA ILE A 20 9.36 15.43 -5.64
C ILE A 20 8.80 14.10 -5.13
N THR A 21 9.40 12.98 -5.57
CA THR A 21 8.89 11.65 -5.22
C THR A 21 9.06 11.33 -3.74
N GLN A 22 10.15 11.77 -3.09
CA GLN A 22 10.39 11.59 -1.66
C GLN A 22 9.40 12.40 -0.81
N GLN A 23 9.14 13.66 -1.17
CA GLN A 23 8.16 14.49 -0.47
C GLN A 23 6.75 13.90 -0.59
N LEU A 24 6.36 13.50 -1.80
CA LEU A 24 5.08 12.84 -2.05
C LEU A 24 4.95 11.55 -1.24
N ARG A 25 5.99 10.70 -1.25
CA ARG A 25 6.07 9.46 -0.46
C ARG A 25 5.81 9.76 1.02
N ARG A 26 6.59 10.66 1.64
CA ARG A 26 6.46 11.01 3.06
C ARG A 26 5.05 11.50 3.40
N ARG A 27 4.48 12.37 2.56
CA ARG A 27 3.11 12.90 2.77
C ARG A 27 2.05 11.82 2.72
N LEU A 28 2.09 10.95 1.70
CA LEU A 28 1.11 9.86 1.55
C LEU A 28 1.23 8.84 2.67
N TRP A 29 2.46 8.41 3.00
CA TRP A 29 2.66 7.48 4.10
C TRP A 29 2.16 8.07 5.41
N ASN A 30 2.52 9.31 5.76
CA ASN A 30 2.00 9.97 6.98
C ASN A 30 0.47 9.94 7.07
N LEU A 31 -0.23 10.20 5.97
CA LEU A 31 -1.70 10.16 5.92
C LEU A 31 -2.24 8.75 6.16
N HIS A 32 -1.62 7.73 5.57
CA HIS A 32 -2.12 6.36 5.59
C HIS A 32 -1.67 5.53 6.79
N THR A 33 -0.67 6.00 7.53
CA THR A 33 -0.09 5.25 8.66
C THR A 33 -0.16 6.01 9.98
N ASN A 34 -1.01 7.04 10.05
CA ASN A 34 -1.18 7.84 11.26
C ASN A 34 0.17 8.44 11.73
N ASN A 35 0.95 8.95 10.78
CA ASN A 35 2.29 9.51 10.96
C ASN A 35 3.39 8.52 11.41
N LEU A 36 3.16 7.21 11.33
CA LEU A 36 4.14 6.17 11.69
C LEU A 36 4.75 5.53 10.44
N GLY A 37 6.07 5.34 10.35
CA GLY A 37 6.65 4.65 9.19
C GLY A 37 6.64 5.45 7.87
N ALA A 38 6.54 6.79 7.96
CA ALA A 38 6.86 7.68 6.84
C ALA A 38 8.35 8.06 6.78
N GLN A 39 9.13 7.67 7.80
CA GLN A 39 10.58 7.86 7.87
C GLN A 39 11.32 7.23 6.68
N ASP A 40 12.57 7.64 6.48
CA ASP A 40 13.43 7.14 5.41
C ASP A 40 14.25 5.90 5.83
N GLU A 41 14.06 5.40 7.05
CA GLU A 41 14.62 4.14 7.56
C GLU A 41 13.68 2.98 7.21
N PRO A 42 14.02 2.13 6.22
CA PRO A 42 13.10 1.12 5.69
C PRO A 42 12.70 0.09 6.75
N ASP A 43 13.63 -0.35 7.59
CA ASP A 43 13.38 -1.38 8.61
C ASP A 43 12.33 -0.91 9.63
N MET A 44 12.51 0.31 10.15
CA MET A 44 11.55 0.90 11.08
C MET A 44 10.20 1.15 10.42
N ALA A 45 10.19 1.59 9.15
CA ALA A 45 8.94 1.78 8.41
C ALA A 45 8.20 0.45 8.22
N PHE A 46 8.92 -0.61 7.85
CA PHE A 46 8.36 -1.94 7.66
C PHE A 46 7.74 -2.51 8.94
N THR A 47 8.42 -2.41 10.08
CA THR A 47 7.86 -2.80 11.39
C THR A 47 6.61 -2.01 11.74
N ALA A 48 6.62 -0.68 11.52
CA ALA A 48 5.46 0.15 11.79
C ALA A 48 4.25 -0.23 10.91
N TRP A 49 4.48 -0.53 9.63
CA TRP A 49 3.43 -0.97 8.72
C TRP A 49 2.82 -2.31 9.15
N GLU A 50 3.67 -3.27 9.54
CA GLU A 50 3.24 -4.57 10.04
C GLU A 50 2.34 -4.43 11.28
N ASP A 51 2.74 -3.60 12.24
CA ASP A 51 1.97 -3.35 13.46
C ASP A 51 0.61 -2.71 13.17
N ILE A 52 0.57 -1.74 12.25
CA ILE A 52 -0.69 -1.10 11.82
C ILE A 52 -1.62 -2.13 11.19
N ILE A 53 -1.12 -2.97 10.29
CA ILE A 53 -1.90 -4.00 9.61
C ILE A 53 -2.47 -5.00 10.64
N LYS A 54 -1.65 -5.46 11.60
CA LYS A 54 -2.08 -6.36 12.68
C LYS A 54 -3.21 -5.73 13.51
N ARG A 55 -3.03 -4.48 13.97
CA ARG A 55 -4.06 -3.77 14.74
C ARG A 55 -5.35 -3.59 13.96
N ASN A 56 -5.26 -3.25 12.68
CA ASN A 56 -6.43 -3.09 11.82
C ASN A 56 -7.20 -4.40 11.63
N LYS A 57 -6.50 -5.53 11.51
CA LYS A 57 -7.15 -6.87 11.50
C LYS A 57 -7.90 -7.12 12.81
N ASP A 58 -7.27 -6.87 13.95
CA ASP A 58 -7.91 -7.05 15.26
C ASP A 58 -9.13 -6.14 15.45
N PHE A 59 -9.03 -4.88 15.02
CA PHE A 59 -10.12 -3.91 15.08
C PHE A 59 -11.27 -4.30 14.16
N SER A 60 -10.97 -4.80 12.97
CA SER A 60 -11.98 -5.33 12.05
C SER A 60 -12.75 -6.49 12.68
N MET A 61 -12.06 -7.45 13.31
CA MET A 61 -12.71 -8.57 14.03
C MET A 61 -13.61 -8.08 15.17
N LYS A 62 -13.23 -6.99 15.82
CA LYS A 62 -13.99 -6.35 16.91
C LYS A 62 -15.03 -5.33 16.43
N LYS A 63 -15.21 -5.15 15.11
CA LYS A 63 -16.09 -4.14 14.50
C LYS A 63 -15.78 -2.70 14.96
N GLN A 64 -14.50 -2.39 15.16
CA GLN A 64 -14.01 -1.06 15.53
C GLN A 64 -13.48 -0.31 14.30
N THR A 65 -13.41 1.02 14.40
CA THR A 65 -12.74 1.88 13.41
C THR A 65 -11.27 1.47 13.29
N PRO A 66 -10.69 1.37 12.08
CA PRO A 66 -9.28 1.05 11.91
C PRO A 66 -8.36 2.07 12.59
N TYR A 67 -7.22 1.60 13.08
CA TYR A 67 -6.17 2.41 13.69
C TYR A 67 -5.55 3.41 12.70
N ALA A 68 -5.38 3.00 11.45
CA ALA A 68 -4.96 3.86 10.34
C ALA A 68 -5.51 3.31 8.99
N PRO A 69 -5.50 4.08 7.89
CA PRO A 69 -6.02 3.60 6.60
C PRO A 69 -5.28 2.39 5.97
N LEU A 70 -4.03 2.12 6.35
CA LEU A 70 -3.23 1.04 5.76
C LEU A 70 -3.79 -0.35 6.09
N ILE A 71 -4.05 -1.18 5.07
CA ILE A 71 -4.48 -2.57 5.22
C ILE A 71 -3.53 -3.52 4.48
N GLU A 72 -3.62 -4.81 4.81
CA GLU A 72 -2.86 -5.85 4.10
C GLU A 72 -3.25 -5.88 2.61
N PHE A 73 -2.26 -6.10 1.77
CA PHE A 73 -2.49 -6.26 0.34
C PHE A 73 -3.25 -7.56 0.06
N PHE A 74 -4.37 -7.46 -0.63
CA PHE A 74 -5.12 -8.64 -1.07
C PHE A 74 -4.37 -9.30 -2.22
N TYR A 75 -3.79 -10.47 -1.94
CA TYR A 75 -3.19 -11.33 -2.96
C TYR A 75 -4.15 -12.47 -3.27
N ASP A 76 -4.82 -12.38 -4.41
CA ASP A 76 -5.46 -13.53 -5.04
C ASP A 76 -4.46 -14.15 -6.00
N LYS A 77 -4.27 -15.48 -5.91
CA LYS A 77 -3.32 -16.18 -6.77
C LYS A 77 -3.73 -15.94 -8.22
N ALA A 78 -2.78 -15.55 -9.08
CA ALA A 78 -3.08 -15.37 -10.48
C ALA A 78 -3.50 -16.71 -11.11
N THR A 79 -4.80 -16.95 -11.24
CA THR A 79 -5.35 -18.02 -12.07
C THR A 79 -5.33 -17.53 -13.50
N MET A 80 -4.29 -17.91 -14.26
CA MET A 80 -4.39 -17.87 -15.72
C MET A 80 -5.28 -19.05 -16.12
N ALA A 81 -6.57 -18.79 -16.32
CA ALA A 81 -7.37 -19.66 -17.17
C ALA A 81 -7.12 -19.17 -18.60
N ASP A 82 -6.58 -20.05 -19.46
CA ASP A 82 -6.64 -19.82 -20.90
C ASP A 82 -8.10 -19.58 -21.26
N PHE A 83 -8.39 -18.37 -21.70
CA PHE A 83 -9.64 -18.05 -22.37
C PHE A 83 -9.46 -18.39 -23.86
N ASP A 84 -9.19 -19.66 -24.14
CA ASP A 84 -9.30 -20.26 -25.48
C ASP A 84 -10.75 -20.74 -25.69
#